data_AF-A0A9D4YX69-F1
#
_entry.id   AF-A0A9D4YX69-F1
#
_cell.length_a   1.000
_cell.length_b   1.000
_cell.length_c   1.000
_cell.angle_alpha   90.00
_cell.angle_beta   90.00
_cell.angle_gamma   90.00
#
_symmetry.space_group_name_H-M   'P 1'
#
loop_
_entity.id
_entity.type
_entity.pdbx_description
1 polymer ?
#
loop_
_entity_poly.entity_id
_entity_poly.type
_entity_poly.pdbx_seq_one_letter_code
_entity_poly.pdbx_strand_id
1 'polypeptide(L)'
;MQAVGRALFSLRGACSTAVGRLAGTRALSAAADAEGAAAAPKKNKNIRPTLQEQEGAKSKLFNILGASAEPLTSAQIWEQAEQQGLKSKRFAKQMLQEMRKAGWIKTLPLTGYKKTKVHGFRINHKRQEERQAKLAAPQSKGT
;
A
#
# COMPACT_ATOMS: atom_id res chain seq x y z
N MET A 1 46.62 25.48 17.78
CA MET A 1 47.63 24.45 17.46
C MET A 1 48.04 23.77 18.76
N GLN A 2 47.36 22.68 19.16
CA GLN A 2 47.82 21.79 20.24
C GLN A 2 47.49 20.33 19.92
N ALA A 3 48.42 19.49 20.38
CA ALA A 3 48.80 18.13 20.06
C ALA A 3 47.74 17.03 20.35
N VAL A 4 47.60 16.01 19.47
CA VAL A 4 48.16 14.63 19.56
C VAL A 4 47.32 13.67 20.40
N GLY A 5 47.00 12.50 19.84
CA GLY A 5 46.66 11.31 20.65
C GLY A 5 45.86 10.22 19.91
N ARG A 6 46.56 9.27 19.27
CA ARG A 6 46.01 7.99 18.78
C ARG A 6 45.54 7.12 19.94
N ALA A 7 44.44 6.39 19.77
CA ALA A 7 44.21 5.11 20.43
C ALA A 7 43.46 4.15 19.49
N LEU A 8 44.23 3.23 18.89
CA LEU A 8 43.78 1.93 18.40
C LEU A 8 43.71 0.99 19.60
N PHE A 9 42.65 0.20 19.76
CA PHE A 9 42.53 -1.08 20.53
C PHE A 9 41.02 -1.45 20.48
N SER A 10 40.53 -2.69 20.32
CA SER A 10 41.13 -4.01 20.38
C SER A 10 40.22 -5.06 19.68
N LEU A 11 40.86 -6.10 19.13
CA LEU A 11 40.29 -7.40 18.77
C LEU A 11 39.77 -8.13 20.02
N ARG A 12 38.60 -8.79 19.94
CA ARG A 12 38.42 -10.23 20.25
C ARG A 12 36.95 -10.63 20.16
N GLY A 13 36.67 -11.76 19.51
CA GLY A 13 35.34 -12.38 19.53
C GLY A 13 35.21 -13.55 18.56
N ALA A 14 36.16 -14.48 18.58
CA ALA A 14 36.02 -15.79 17.96
C ALA A 14 35.70 -16.83 19.05
N CYS A 15 34.75 -17.73 18.77
CA CYS A 15 34.44 -19.06 19.35
C CYS A 15 32.96 -19.34 18.98
N SER A 16 32.50 -20.47 18.43
CA SER A 16 33.05 -21.82 18.38
C SER A 16 32.51 -22.62 17.20
N THR A 17 33.39 -23.46 16.68
CA THR A 17 33.20 -24.66 15.86
C THR A 17 32.15 -25.63 16.41
N ALA A 18 31.33 -26.20 15.50
CA ALA A 18 30.72 -27.51 15.69
C ALA A 18 30.76 -28.28 14.34
N VAL A 19 31.73 -29.18 14.24
CA VAL A 19 31.89 -30.16 13.16
C VAL A 19 31.70 -31.56 13.76
N GLY A 20 30.96 -32.41 13.06
CA GLY A 20 30.84 -33.87 13.28
C GLY A 20 29.45 -34.27 13.77
N ARG A 21 28.79 -35.33 13.30
CA ARG A 21 29.11 -36.54 12.51
C ARG A 21 27.77 -37.07 11.94
N LEU A 22 27.72 -37.47 10.67
CA LEU A 22 27.71 -38.85 10.15
C LEU A 22 26.48 -39.73 10.50
N ALA A 23 25.78 -40.15 9.42
CA ALA A 23 25.06 -41.40 9.16
C ALA A 23 23.90 -41.87 10.09
N GLY A 24 22.75 -42.19 9.49
CA GLY A 24 21.72 -42.98 10.17
C GLY A 24 20.33 -42.96 9.51
N THR A 25 20.18 -43.76 8.46
CA THR A 25 18.95 -44.49 8.04
C THR A 25 17.56 -43.91 8.32
N ARG A 26 16.84 -43.63 7.22
CA ARG A 26 15.38 -43.69 7.04
C ARG A 26 14.70 -44.70 7.98
N ALA A 27 13.79 -44.23 8.83
CA ALA A 27 12.77 -45.04 9.46
C ALA A 27 11.42 -44.34 9.30
N LEU A 28 10.54 -44.99 8.53
CA LEU A 28 9.12 -44.69 8.46
C LEU A 28 8.51 -44.88 9.84
N SER A 29 7.72 -43.91 10.32
CA SER A 29 6.53 -44.14 11.16
C SER A 29 5.82 -42.80 11.37
N ALA A 30 4.77 -42.55 10.58
CA ALA A 30 3.76 -41.55 10.88
C ALA A 30 2.41 -42.20 10.60
N ALA A 31 1.83 -42.77 11.66
CA ALA A 31 0.45 -43.25 11.67
C ALA A 31 -0.30 -42.48 12.76
N ALA A 32 -1.51 -42.04 12.39
CA ALA A 32 -2.58 -41.49 13.21
C ALA A 32 -2.27 -40.12 13.84
N ASP A 33 -3.09 -39.09 13.72
CA ASP A 33 -4.54 -39.09 13.89
C ASP A 33 -5.15 -37.75 13.42
N ALA A 34 -6.48 -37.72 13.34
CA ALA A 34 -7.38 -36.56 13.32
C ALA A 34 -7.51 -35.70 12.04
N GLU A 35 -8.62 -35.97 11.35
CA GLU A 35 -9.66 -35.01 10.93
C GLU A 35 -9.30 -33.59 10.45
N GLY A 36 -9.73 -33.33 9.21
CA GLY A 36 -10.53 -32.13 8.94
C GLY A 36 -9.76 -30.84 8.70
N ALA A 37 -9.21 -30.64 7.50
CA ALA A 37 -8.95 -29.29 7.02
C ALA A 37 -8.91 -29.21 5.49
N ALA A 38 -10.04 -28.77 4.94
CA ALA A 38 -10.18 -27.92 3.77
C ALA A 38 -9.33 -28.31 2.53
N ALA A 39 -9.99 -29.01 1.61
CA ALA A 39 -9.66 -28.97 0.19
C ALA A 39 -9.37 -27.51 -0.21
N ALA A 40 -8.13 -27.25 -0.63
CA ALA A 40 -7.74 -25.95 -1.15
C ALA A 40 -8.73 -25.55 -2.26
N PRO A 41 -9.44 -24.40 -2.15
CA PRO A 41 -10.38 -23.99 -3.17
C PRO A 41 -9.59 -23.73 -4.44
N LYS A 42 -9.70 -24.67 -5.38
CA LYS A 42 -9.31 -24.50 -6.78
C LYS A 42 -9.97 -23.20 -7.23
N LYS A 43 -9.15 -22.17 -7.55
CA LYS A 43 -9.60 -20.88 -8.07
C LYS A 43 -10.54 -21.13 -9.25
N ASN A 44 -11.84 -21.10 -8.97
CA ASN A 44 -12.87 -21.21 -9.98
C ASN A 44 -12.82 -19.89 -10.76
N LYS A 45 -12.33 -19.94 -12.00
CA LYS A 45 -12.13 -18.77 -12.89
C LYS A 45 -13.45 -18.08 -13.30
N ASN A 46 -14.59 -18.51 -12.75
CA ASN A 46 -15.93 -18.03 -13.06
C ASN A 46 -16.65 -17.36 -11.88
N ILE A 47 -15.92 -16.90 -10.86
CA ILE A 47 -16.51 -16.08 -9.80
C ILE A 47 -16.61 -14.65 -10.35
N ARG A 48 -17.83 -14.20 -10.67
CA ARG A 48 -18.08 -12.79 -10.97
C ARG A 48 -17.55 -11.97 -9.80
N PRO A 49 -16.58 -11.06 -10.01
CA PRO A 49 -16.07 -10.24 -8.92
C PRO A 49 -17.23 -9.48 -8.30
N THR A 50 -17.31 -9.47 -6.97
CA THR A 50 -18.31 -8.69 -6.23
C THR A 50 -18.22 -7.22 -6.64
N LEU A 51 -19.31 -6.43 -6.53
CA LEU A 51 -19.27 -4.99 -6.89
C LEU A 51 -18.12 -4.24 -6.20
N GLN A 52 -17.76 -4.65 -4.97
CA GLN A 52 -16.60 -4.15 -4.22
C GLN A 52 -15.24 -4.58 -4.79
N GLU A 53 -15.13 -5.72 -5.45
CA GLU A 53 -13.92 -6.16 -6.16
C GLU A 53 -13.79 -5.52 -7.55
N GLN A 54 -14.91 -5.08 -8.14
CA GLN A 54 -14.93 -4.36 -9.42
C GLN A 54 -14.53 -2.89 -9.28
N GLU A 55 -14.65 -2.32 -8.09
CA GLU A 55 -14.16 -0.98 -7.83
C GLU A 55 -12.62 -0.95 -7.90
N GLY A 56 -12.11 -0.35 -8.98
CA GLY A 56 -10.69 -0.12 -9.15
C GLY A 56 -10.10 0.67 -8.00
N ALA A 57 -8.83 0.42 -7.67
CA ALA A 57 -8.16 1.06 -6.53
C ALA A 57 -8.21 2.60 -6.57
N LYS A 58 -8.25 3.21 -7.76
CA LYS A 58 -8.42 4.65 -7.93
C LYS A 58 -9.79 5.14 -7.45
N SER A 59 -10.86 4.39 -7.69
CA SER A 59 -12.21 4.72 -7.22
C SER A 59 -12.30 4.67 -5.71
N LYS A 60 -11.74 3.62 -5.08
CA LYS A 60 -11.69 3.50 -3.62
C LYS A 60 -10.95 4.67 -2.95
N LEU A 61 -9.75 4.97 -3.46
CA LEU A 61 -8.97 6.12 -2.98
C LEU A 61 -9.68 7.45 -3.22
N PHE A 62 -10.42 7.58 -4.31
CA PHE A 62 -11.21 8.78 -4.60
C PHE A 62 -12.40 8.93 -3.65
N ASN A 63 -13.10 7.84 -3.35
CA ASN A 63 -14.23 7.84 -2.41
C ASN A 63 -13.75 8.22 -1.00
N ILE A 64 -12.62 7.67 -0.56
CA ILE A 64 -11.96 8.04 0.71
C ILE A 64 -11.67 9.55 0.78
N LEU A 65 -11.05 10.08 -0.27
CA LEU A 65 -10.70 11.51 -0.31
C LEU A 65 -11.90 12.42 -0.53
N GLY A 66 -13.02 11.91 -1.04
CA GLY A 66 -14.26 12.64 -1.25
C GLY A 66 -15.14 12.67 -0.01
N ALA A 67 -15.04 11.67 0.85
CA ALA A 67 -15.75 11.62 2.13
C ALA A 67 -15.14 12.57 3.17
N SER A 68 -13.87 12.95 3.03
CA SER A 68 -13.19 13.88 3.93
C SER A 68 -13.17 15.30 3.40
N ALA A 69 -13.60 16.26 4.23
CA ALA A 69 -13.44 17.69 3.95
C ALA A 69 -11.98 18.16 4.17
N GLU A 70 -11.26 17.49 5.08
CA GLU A 70 -9.89 17.82 5.44
C GLU A 70 -8.86 17.03 4.62
N PRO A 71 -7.65 17.61 4.40
CA PRO A 71 -6.58 16.92 3.69
C PRO A 71 -6.04 15.74 4.50
N LEU A 72 -6.17 14.52 3.97
CA LEU A 72 -5.76 13.30 4.65
C LEU A 72 -4.30 12.94 4.37
N THR A 73 -3.60 12.42 5.36
CA THR A 73 -2.23 11.91 5.19
C THR A 73 -2.22 10.57 4.46
N SER A 74 -1.07 10.19 3.88
CA SER A 74 -0.92 8.89 3.23
C SER A 74 -1.12 7.70 4.17
N ALA A 75 -0.89 7.87 5.48
CA ALA A 75 -1.13 6.85 6.49
C ALA A 75 -2.64 6.64 6.71
N GLN A 76 -3.37 7.72 6.95
CA GLN A 76 -4.83 7.68 7.14
C GLN A 76 -5.56 7.13 5.91
N ILE A 77 -5.14 7.54 4.70
CA ILE A 77 -5.72 7.02 3.46
C ILE A 77 -5.47 5.52 3.35
N TRP A 78 -4.29 5.04 3.76
CA TRP A 78 -3.98 3.62 3.74
C TRP A 78 -4.86 2.83 4.71
N GLU A 79 -5.02 3.28 5.94
CA GLU A 79 -5.87 2.61 6.94
C GLU A 79 -7.30 2.44 6.43
N GLN A 80 -7.87 3.48 5.82
CA GLN A 80 -9.21 3.40 5.22
C GLN A 80 -9.25 2.55 3.95
N ALA A 81 -8.21 2.60 3.11
CA ALA A 81 -8.14 1.80 1.90
C ALA A 81 -7.98 0.30 2.19
N GLU A 82 -7.25 -0.03 3.25
CA GLU A 82 -7.07 -1.40 3.75
C GLU A 82 -8.41 -1.99 4.19
N GLN A 83 -9.24 -1.21 4.91
CA GLN A 83 -10.61 -1.60 5.26
C GLN A 83 -11.51 -1.83 4.04
N GLN A 84 -11.25 -1.13 2.92
CA GLN A 84 -11.95 -1.31 1.65
C GLN A 84 -11.35 -2.44 0.77
N GLY A 85 -10.42 -3.23 1.31
CA GLY A 85 -9.85 -4.39 0.64
C GLY A 85 -8.71 -4.09 -0.32
N LEU A 86 -8.05 -2.92 -0.23
CA LEU A 86 -6.78 -2.72 -0.94
C LEU A 86 -5.69 -3.59 -0.30
N LYS A 87 -5.09 -4.47 -1.11
CA LYS A 87 -4.13 -5.48 -0.62
C LYS A 87 -2.70 -4.97 -0.40
N SER A 88 -2.36 -3.76 -0.84
CA SER A 88 -0.97 -3.27 -0.78
C SER A 88 -0.85 -1.76 -0.61
N LYS A 89 -0.11 -1.37 0.44
CA LYS A 89 0.24 0.02 0.74
C LYS A 89 1.08 0.68 -0.35
N ARG A 90 2.02 -0.07 -0.93
CA ARG A 90 2.85 0.41 -2.04
C ARG A 90 1.99 0.70 -3.26
N PHE A 91 1.05 -0.20 -3.57
CA PHE A 91 0.11 -0.01 -4.67
C PHE A 91 -0.80 1.20 -4.44
N ALA A 92 -1.36 1.36 -3.25
CA ALA A 92 -2.15 2.55 -2.87
C ALA A 92 -1.36 3.85 -3.10
N LYS A 93 -0.10 3.89 -2.66
CA LYS A 93 0.79 5.05 -2.83
C LYS A 93 1.09 5.33 -4.31
N GLN A 94 1.30 4.30 -5.11
CA GLN A 94 1.48 4.44 -6.56
C GLN A 94 0.23 5.02 -7.23
N MET A 95 -0.95 4.53 -6.87
CA MET A 95 -2.23 5.04 -7.39
C MET A 95 -2.47 6.50 -7.00
N LEU A 96 -2.16 6.89 -5.75
CA LEU A 96 -2.21 8.28 -5.31
C LEU A 96 -1.27 9.18 -6.14
N GLN A 97 -0.06 8.70 -6.46
CA GLN A 97 0.86 9.44 -7.33
C GLN A 97 0.33 9.60 -8.75
N GLU A 98 -0.25 8.56 -9.33
CA GLU A 98 -0.88 8.63 -10.66
C GLU A 98 -2.06 9.59 -10.69
N MET A 99 -2.92 9.56 -9.67
CA MET A 99 -4.05 10.50 -9.54
C MET A 99 -3.58 11.93 -9.36
N ARG A 100 -2.49 12.16 -8.62
CA ARG A 100 -1.85 13.48 -8.49
C ARG A 100 -1.28 13.96 -9.82
N LYS A 101 -0.50 13.11 -10.51
CA LYS A 101 0.07 13.43 -11.84
C LYS A 101 -1.01 13.75 -12.86
N ALA A 102 -2.09 12.99 -12.84
CA ALA A 102 -3.23 13.25 -13.70
C ALA A 102 -3.87 14.60 -13.36
N GLY A 103 -3.86 15.05 -12.10
CA GLY A 103 -4.46 16.29 -11.62
C GLY A 103 -5.80 16.11 -10.88
N TRP A 104 -6.16 14.88 -10.52
CA TRP A 104 -7.37 14.55 -9.76
C TRP A 104 -7.26 14.90 -8.27
N ILE A 105 -6.03 14.89 -7.74
CA ILE A 105 -5.73 15.12 -6.33
C ILE A 105 -4.66 16.21 -6.24
N LYS A 106 -4.78 17.08 -5.24
CA LYS A 106 -3.79 18.07 -4.84
C LYS A 106 -3.13 17.65 -3.53
N THR A 107 -1.88 18.05 -3.37
CA THR A 107 -1.11 17.87 -2.14
C THR A 107 -1.04 19.20 -1.41
N LEU A 108 -1.38 19.23 -0.12
CA LEU A 108 -1.43 20.42 0.72
C LEU A 108 -0.57 20.22 1.97
N PRO A 109 0.14 21.27 2.47
CA PRO A 109 0.81 21.20 3.76
C PRO A 109 -0.25 21.20 4.89
N LEU A 110 -0.12 20.32 5.88
CA LEU A 110 -1.10 20.25 6.98
C LEU A 110 -0.95 21.39 7.99
N THR A 111 0.28 21.85 8.25
CA THR A 111 0.53 22.77 9.37
C THR A 111 0.55 24.25 8.96
N GLY A 112 0.01 24.62 7.79
CA GLY A 112 -0.06 26.01 7.32
C GLY A 112 1.29 26.66 6.97
N TYR A 113 2.41 26.07 7.42
CA TYR A 113 3.75 26.50 7.08
C TYR A 113 4.12 26.11 5.64
N LYS A 114 4.77 27.02 4.92
CA LYS A 114 5.16 26.83 3.51
C LYS A 114 6.16 25.68 3.27
N LYS A 115 6.86 25.21 4.31
CA LYS A 115 7.84 24.12 4.23
C LYS A 115 7.58 23.09 5.33
N THR A 116 6.87 22.02 4.99
CA THR A 116 6.56 20.93 5.92
C THR A 116 6.94 19.60 5.29
N LYS A 117 7.46 18.64 6.08
CA LYS A 117 7.74 17.28 5.61
C LYS A 117 6.48 16.44 5.44
N VAL A 118 5.42 16.80 6.18
CA VAL A 118 4.14 16.10 6.14
C VAL A 118 3.20 16.86 5.22
N HIS A 119 2.60 16.12 4.30
CA HIS A 119 1.62 16.62 3.36
C HIS A 119 0.36 15.75 3.37
N GLY A 120 -0.77 16.41 3.18
CA GLY A 120 -2.07 15.78 3.02
C GLY A 120 -2.48 15.78 1.55
N PHE A 121 -3.41 14.90 1.22
CA PHE A 121 -3.99 14.76 -0.10
C PHE A 121 -5.46 15.18 -0.04
N ARG A 122 -5.92 15.90 -1.07
CA ARG A 122 -7.31 16.34 -1.20
C ARG A 122 -7.74 16.30 -2.66
N ILE A 123 -9.02 16.06 -2.91
CA ILE A 123 -9.58 16.12 -4.27
C ILE A 123 -9.42 17.51 -4.88
N ASN A 124 -9.16 17.54 -6.19
CA ASN A 124 -9.16 18.77 -6.97
C ASN A 124 -10.58 19.07 -7.49
N HIS A 125 -11.37 19.84 -6.72
CA HIS A 125 -12.77 20.17 -7.05
C HIS A 125 -12.93 20.83 -8.43
N LYS A 126 -12.04 21.76 -8.80
CA LYS A 126 -12.05 22.41 -10.13
C LYS A 126 -12.11 21.39 -11.28
N ARG A 127 -11.35 20.29 -11.16
CA ARG A 127 -11.33 19.24 -12.19
C ARG A 127 -12.57 18.35 -12.17
N GLN A 128 -13.22 18.20 -11.02
CA GLN A 128 -14.51 17.52 -10.93
C GLN A 128 -15.59 18.34 -11.62
N GLU A 129 -15.65 19.65 -11.35
CA GLU A 129 -16.59 20.58 -11.98
C GLU A 129 -16.44 20.57 -13.50
N GLU A 130 -15.21 20.65 -14.02
CA GLU A 130 -14.93 20.55 -15.46
C GLU A 130 -15.44 19.23 -16.05
N ARG A 131 -15.24 18.11 -15.34
CA ARG A 131 -15.74 16.79 -15.79
C ARG A 131 -17.26 16.73 -15.77
N GLN A 132 -17.90 17.25 -14.71
CA GLN A 132 -19.34 17.26 -14.58
C GLN A 132 -19.98 18.16 -15.63
N ALA A 133 -19.43 19.36 -15.86
CA ALA A 133 -19.87 20.25 -16.92
C ALA A 133 -19.76 19.59 -18.31
N LYS A 134 -18.69 18.81 -18.55
CA LYS A 134 -18.50 18.08 -19.81
C LYS A 134 -19.45 16.88 -19.98
N LEU A 135 -19.92 16.29 -18.89
CA LEU A 135 -20.92 15.23 -18.89
C LEU A 135 -22.35 15.77 -19.00
N ALA A 136 -22.61 16.94 -18.40
CA ALA A 136 -23.91 17.62 -18.43
C ALA A 136 -24.14 18.38 -19.75
N ALA A 137 -23.08 18.76 -20.47
CA ALA A 137 -23.21 19.32 -21.80
C ALA A 137 -23.84 18.27 -22.73
N PRO A 138 -25.05 18.51 -23.27
CA PRO A 138 -25.60 17.63 -24.29
C PRO A 138 -24.61 17.60 -25.43
N GLN A 139 -24.20 16.41 -25.86
CA GLN A 139 -23.44 16.27 -27.10
C GLN A 139 -24.37 16.68 -28.24
N SER A 140 -24.45 17.97 -28.52
CA SER A 140 -25.03 18.51 -29.73
C SER A 140 -24.13 18.07 -30.88
N LYS A 141 -24.27 16.82 -31.29
CA LYS A 141 -23.78 16.35 -32.57
C LYS A 141 -24.51 17.18 -33.61
N GLY A 142 -23.73 17.93 -34.38
CA GLY A 142 -24.20 18.72 -35.49
C GLY A 142 -25.04 17.87 -36.43
N THR A 143 -26.14 18.49 -36.84
CA THR A 143 -26.85 18.21 -38.09
C THR A 143 -25.93 18.35 -39.29
#